data_AF-A0A942V6J2-F1
#
_entry.id   AF-A0A942V6J2-F1
#
_cell.length_a   1.000
_cell.length_b   1.000
_cell.length_c   1.000
_cell.angle_alpha   90.00
_cell.angle_beta   90.00
_cell.angle_gamma   90.00
#
_symmetry.space_group_name_H-M   'P 1'
#
loop_
_entity.id
_entity.type
_entity.pdbx_description
1 polymer ?
#
loop_
_entity_poly.entity_id
_entity_poly.type
_entity_poly.pdbx_seq_one_letter_code
_entity_poly.pdbx_strand_id
1 'polypeptide(L)'
;MGTKAGKRTPNMGCVLFCVKIMSMIDKYWYEFSKLYARIMRLEHKIKHSAVQALVQYYGDNTLDTMMRFFNNKRRRKRYLCNEVCRFDIILNNNKLDNNGKFVALVNILYLSDLLVLMLQTEQFDKPEILKVFYTKVPNDIHDLDKHIKDLVNLRNCVAHFNFDLYKKYKIQYLDTLYTFELHLGNNVHGIEKLPKFDTKPKTAEIIRQIVALRPDLLQCIADDPKDNETACNQDRLLLSLFDDIALYNGYDASELPSPWTILRQVFILKKEIKKSNKTIHNNNHFYEQQKIF
;
A
#
# COMPACT_ATOMS: atom_id res chain seq x y z
N MET A 1 58.96 -28.88 -10.30
CA MET A 1 57.99 -29.19 -11.38
C MET A 1 56.71 -28.42 -11.10
N GLY A 2 56.41 -27.40 -11.92
CA GLY A 2 55.32 -26.45 -11.69
C GLY A 2 53.97 -26.99 -12.12
N THR A 3 53.01 -27.01 -11.20
CA THR A 3 51.58 -27.22 -11.49
C THR A 3 50.99 -25.95 -12.09
N LYS A 4 50.68 -25.98 -13.39
CA LYS A 4 49.93 -24.91 -14.08
C LYS A 4 48.55 -24.76 -13.45
N ALA A 5 48.28 -23.60 -12.85
CA ALA A 5 46.95 -23.18 -12.45
C ALA A 5 46.08 -23.00 -13.70
N GLY A 6 45.13 -23.92 -13.91
CA GLY A 6 44.12 -23.79 -14.95
C GLY A 6 43.25 -22.56 -14.69
N LYS A 7 43.31 -21.56 -15.59
CA LYS A 7 42.37 -20.45 -15.61
C LYS A 7 40.97 -21.01 -15.83
N ARG A 8 40.14 -21.06 -14.78
CA ARG A 8 38.71 -21.30 -14.91
C ARG A 8 38.10 -20.12 -15.66
N THR A 9 37.70 -20.32 -16.90
CA THR A 9 36.87 -19.38 -17.65
C THR A 9 35.55 -19.19 -16.89
N PRO A 10 35.09 -17.96 -16.65
CA PRO A 10 33.82 -17.73 -15.97
C PRO A 10 32.69 -18.38 -16.76
N ASN A 11 31.87 -19.17 -16.08
CA ASN A 11 30.75 -19.86 -16.66
C ASN A 11 29.77 -18.82 -17.23
N MET A 12 29.68 -18.68 -18.57
CA MET A 12 28.87 -17.65 -19.24
C MET A 12 27.42 -17.63 -18.76
N GLY A 13 26.85 -18.78 -18.39
CA GLY A 13 25.50 -18.87 -17.84
C GLY A 13 25.32 -18.10 -16.52
N CYS A 14 26.36 -18.06 -15.66
CA CYS A 14 26.34 -17.31 -14.42
C CYS A 14 26.43 -15.79 -14.70
N VAL A 15 27.25 -15.38 -15.66
CA VAL A 15 27.40 -13.98 -16.05
C VAL A 15 26.10 -13.44 -16.68
N LEU A 16 25.47 -14.18 -17.59
CA LEU A 16 24.19 -13.82 -18.20
C LEU A 16 23.06 -13.73 -17.17
N PHE A 17 23.04 -14.63 -16.18
CA PHE A 17 22.08 -14.59 -15.07
C PHE A 17 22.28 -13.35 -14.19
N CYS A 18 23.52 -13.03 -13.82
CA CYS A 18 23.83 -11.82 -13.05
C CYS A 18 23.45 -10.53 -13.81
N VAL A 19 23.76 -10.44 -15.11
CA VAL A 19 23.39 -9.28 -15.94
C VAL A 19 21.86 -9.12 -16.03
N LYS A 20 21.13 -10.22 -16.21
CA LYS A 20 19.66 -10.21 -16.20
C LYS A 20 19.11 -9.71 -14.86
N ILE A 21 19.64 -10.19 -13.74
CA ILE A 21 19.22 -9.75 -12.41
C ILE A 21 19.52 -8.25 -12.20
N MET A 22 20.71 -7.78 -12.55
CA MET A 22 21.07 -6.36 -12.40
C MET A 22 20.14 -5.46 -13.22
N SER A 23 19.85 -5.84 -14.47
CA SER A 23 18.89 -5.11 -15.31
C SER A 23 17.47 -5.08 -14.70
N MET A 24 17.04 -6.18 -14.07
CA MET A 24 15.74 -6.22 -13.38
C MET A 24 15.73 -5.40 -12.09
N ILE A 25 16.83 -5.38 -11.35
CA ILE A 25 16.99 -4.51 -10.18
C ILE A 25 16.87 -3.05 -10.62
N ASP A 26 17.62 -2.62 -11.63
CA ASP A 26 17.57 -1.22 -12.12
C ASP A 26 16.15 -0.84 -12.57
N LYS A 27 15.43 -1.77 -13.20
CA LYS A 27 14.06 -1.57 -13.66
C LYS A 27 13.03 -1.47 -12.53
N TYR A 28 13.11 -2.35 -11.53
CA TYR A 28 12.06 -2.53 -10.52
C TYR A 28 12.41 -1.98 -9.14
N TRP A 29 13.65 -1.57 -8.89
CA TRP A 29 14.11 -1.10 -7.58
C TRP A 29 13.19 -0.04 -6.98
N TYR A 30 12.89 1.00 -7.76
CA TYR A 30 12.01 2.08 -7.34
C TYR A 30 10.61 1.57 -6.97
N GLU A 31 9.99 0.78 -7.85
CA GLU A 31 8.66 0.21 -7.63
C GLU A 31 8.63 -0.73 -6.42
N PHE A 32 9.60 -1.62 -6.28
CA PHE A 32 9.70 -2.57 -5.16
C PHE A 32 9.95 -1.85 -3.84
N SER A 33 10.72 -0.75 -3.84
CA SER A 33 10.93 0.06 -2.63
C SER A 33 9.63 0.71 -2.14
N LYS A 34 8.80 1.25 -3.06
CA LYS A 34 7.48 1.82 -2.73
C LYS A 34 6.52 0.74 -2.24
N LEU A 35 6.47 -0.40 -2.92
CA LEU A 35 5.63 -1.54 -2.52
C LEU A 35 6.04 -2.10 -1.16
N TYR A 36 7.34 -2.23 -0.89
CA TYR A 36 7.82 -2.66 0.41
C TYR A 36 7.35 -1.72 1.52
N ALA A 37 7.54 -0.40 1.34
CA ALA A 37 7.11 0.59 2.32
C ALA A 37 5.59 0.53 2.56
N ARG A 38 4.78 0.38 1.50
CA ARG A 38 3.32 0.25 1.60
C ARG A 38 2.90 -1.02 2.35
N ILE A 39 3.46 -2.17 2.01
CA ILE A 39 3.17 -3.45 2.68
C ILE A 39 3.56 -3.39 4.16
N MET A 40 4.71 -2.80 4.50
CA MET A 40 5.14 -2.66 5.89
C MET A 40 4.22 -1.74 6.70
N ARG A 41 3.77 -0.61 6.12
CA ARG A 41 2.77 0.27 6.75
C ARG A 41 1.45 -0.46 6.96
N LEU A 42 1.00 -1.22 5.95
CA LEU A 42 -0.21 -2.04 6.05
C LEU A 42 -0.09 -3.09 7.16
N GLU A 43 1.00 -3.86 7.21
CA GLU A 43 1.23 -4.85 8.26
C GLU A 43 1.22 -4.22 9.65
N HIS A 44 1.92 -3.08 9.81
CA HIS A 44 1.95 -2.35 11.08
C HIS A 44 0.56 -1.88 11.50
N LYS A 45 -0.22 -1.33 10.55
CA LYS A 45 -1.58 -0.86 10.81
C LYS A 45 -2.51 -2.00 11.19
N ILE A 46 -2.43 -3.15 10.51
CA ILE A 46 -3.22 -4.32 10.86
C ILE A 46 -2.90 -4.78 12.28
N LYS A 47 -1.61 -4.86 12.65
CA LYS A 47 -1.20 -5.25 14.01
C LYS A 47 -1.79 -4.31 15.06
N HIS A 48 -1.62 -3.00 14.86
CA HIS A 48 -2.13 -1.99 15.78
C HIS A 48 -3.66 -2.04 15.89
N SER A 49 -4.37 -2.02 14.75
CA SER A 49 -5.84 -2.06 14.73
C SER A 49 -6.38 -3.35 15.33
N ALA A 50 -5.76 -4.51 15.07
CA ALA A 50 -6.20 -5.79 15.63
C ALA A 50 -6.06 -5.81 17.15
N VAL A 51 -4.92 -5.33 17.66
CA VAL A 51 -4.69 -5.16 19.09
C VAL A 51 -5.75 -4.26 19.70
N GLN A 52 -5.93 -3.06 19.13
CA GLN A 52 -6.87 -2.07 19.63
C GLN A 52 -8.30 -2.62 19.67
N ALA A 53 -8.77 -3.20 18.55
CA ALA A 53 -10.14 -3.68 18.44
C ALA A 53 -10.43 -4.86 19.37
N LEU A 54 -9.51 -5.83 19.46
CA LEU A 54 -9.70 -7.02 20.31
C LEU A 54 -9.60 -6.69 21.79
N VAL A 55 -8.61 -5.88 22.20
CA VAL A 55 -8.46 -5.47 23.61
C VAL A 55 -9.61 -4.58 24.06
N GLN A 56 -10.07 -3.67 23.20
CA GLN A 56 -11.22 -2.82 23.52
C GLN A 56 -12.51 -3.64 23.73
N TYR A 57 -12.69 -4.73 22.98
CA TYR A 57 -13.90 -5.56 23.08
C TYR A 57 -13.84 -6.61 24.19
N TYR A 58 -12.75 -7.37 24.28
CA TYR A 58 -12.62 -8.49 25.22
C TYR A 58 -11.95 -8.11 26.55
N GLY A 59 -11.32 -6.94 26.65
CA GLY A 59 -10.61 -6.49 27.84
C GLY A 59 -9.51 -7.48 28.26
N ASP A 60 -9.42 -7.76 29.56
CA ASP A 60 -8.38 -8.64 30.13
C ASP A 60 -8.49 -10.11 29.68
N ASN A 61 -9.66 -10.51 29.13
CA ASN A 61 -9.90 -11.85 28.60
C ASN A 61 -9.42 -12.03 27.14
N THR A 62 -8.82 -11.00 26.54
CA THR A 62 -8.39 -11.04 25.12
C THR A 62 -7.45 -12.20 24.84
N LEU A 63 -6.44 -12.39 25.70
CA LEU A 63 -5.45 -13.45 25.51
C LEU A 63 -6.08 -14.84 25.54
N ASP A 64 -6.93 -15.11 26.54
CA ASP A 64 -7.59 -16.40 26.72
C ASP A 64 -8.56 -16.70 25.56
N THR A 65 -9.30 -15.67 25.14
CA THR A 65 -10.21 -15.74 23.99
C THR A 65 -9.47 -16.12 22.70
N MET A 66 -8.28 -15.54 22.50
CA MET A 66 -7.46 -15.78 21.31
C MET A 66 -6.51 -16.98 21.45
N MET A 67 -6.52 -17.68 22.58
CA MET A 67 -5.54 -18.73 22.89
C MET A 67 -5.63 -19.90 21.90
N ARG A 68 -6.83 -20.24 21.41
CA ARG A 68 -7.02 -21.26 20.37
C ARG A 68 -6.22 -20.95 19.10
N PHE A 69 -6.12 -19.67 18.73
CA PHE A 69 -5.31 -19.24 17.60
C PHE A 69 -3.81 -19.45 17.89
N PHE A 70 -3.32 -19.01 19.05
CA PHE A 70 -1.89 -19.11 19.37
C PHE A 70 -1.43 -20.55 19.67
N ASN A 71 -2.32 -21.43 20.14
CA ASN A 71 -2.02 -22.83 20.42
C ASN A 71 -2.08 -23.75 19.20
N ASN A 72 -2.35 -23.23 18.00
CA ASN A 72 -2.35 -24.02 16.78
C ASN A 72 -0.95 -24.63 16.50
N LYS A 73 -0.85 -25.96 16.52
CA LYS A 73 0.42 -26.69 16.35
C LYS A 73 1.14 -26.36 15.03
N ARG A 74 0.40 -26.24 13.92
CA ARG A 74 0.99 -25.94 12.60
C ARG A 74 1.55 -24.53 12.56
N ARG A 75 0.83 -23.57 13.14
CA ARG A 75 1.28 -22.17 13.25
C ARG A 75 2.53 -22.07 14.10
N ARG A 76 2.52 -22.66 15.30
CA ARG A 76 3.65 -22.62 16.26
C ARG A 76 4.96 -23.10 15.65
N LYS A 77 4.94 -24.12 14.78
CA LYS A 77 6.14 -24.61 14.07
C LYS A 77 6.85 -23.52 13.26
N ARG A 78 6.12 -22.54 12.72
CA ARG A 78 6.70 -21.41 11.96
C ARG A 78 7.46 -20.41 12.83
N TYR A 79 7.25 -20.46 14.14
CA TYR A 79 7.84 -19.52 15.11
C TYR A 79 8.91 -20.17 15.98
N LEU A 80 9.36 -21.37 15.62
CA LEU A 80 10.50 -22.03 16.26
C LEU A 80 11.80 -21.32 15.90
N CYS A 81 12.64 -21.09 16.90
CA CYS A 81 14.02 -20.63 16.76
C CYS A 81 14.86 -21.45 17.74
N ASN A 82 15.83 -22.22 17.24
CA ASN A 82 16.65 -23.15 18.05
C ASN A 82 15.78 -24.03 18.96
N GLU A 83 14.77 -24.69 18.36
CA GLU A 83 13.81 -25.58 19.05
C GLU A 83 12.84 -24.92 20.04
N VAL A 84 13.02 -23.63 20.35
CA VAL A 84 12.13 -22.86 21.22
C VAL A 84 11.12 -22.06 20.41
N CYS A 85 9.83 -22.17 20.73
CA CYS A 85 8.80 -21.38 20.06
C CYS A 85 8.75 -19.96 20.63
N ARG A 86 8.82 -18.93 19.77
CA ARG A 86 8.70 -17.53 20.20
C ARG A 86 7.37 -17.23 20.91
N PHE A 87 6.31 -17.98 20.62
CA PHE A 87 5.04 -17.84 21.33
C PHE A 87 5.19 -18.25 22.80
N ASP A 88 5.91 -19.34 23.08
CA ASP A 88 6.14 -19.83 24.45
C ASP A 88 6.97 -18.85 25.28
N ILE A 89 7.98 -18.23 24.65
CA ILE A 89 8.79 -17.18 25.29
C ILE A 89 7.90 -16.04 25.80
N ILE A 90 6.90 -15.64 25.01
CA ILE A 90 5.99 -14.54 25.37
C ILE A 90 4.96 -15.00 26.40
N LEU A 91 4.33 -16.16 26.19
CA LEU A 91 3.28 -16.68 27.06
C LEU A 91 3.80 -16.94 28.50
N ASN A 92 5.04 -17.41 28.61
CA ASN A 92 5.70 -17.69 29.90
C ASN A 92 6.39 -16.46 30.52
N ASN A 93 6.26 -15.27 29.91
CA ASN A 93 6.88 -14.06 30.44
C ASN A 93 6.05 -13.48 31.59
N ASN A 94 6.52 -13.64 32.83
CA ASN A 94 5.84 -13.15 34.03
C ASN A 94 5.89 -11.63 34.20
N LYS A 95 6.65 -10.89 33.38
CA LYS A 95 6.70 -9.42 33.40
C LYS A 95 5.58 -8.78 32.59
N LEU A 96 4.89 -9.55 31.76
CA LEU A 96 3.79 -9.06 30.93
C LEU A 96 2.47 -9.54 31.53
N ASP A 97 1.50 -8.63 31.61
CA ASP A 97 0.11 -8.96 31.86
C ASP A 97 -0.54 -9.61 30.63
N ASN A 98 -1.80 -10.03 30.73
CA ASN A 98 -2.49 -10.72 29.64
C ASN A 98 -2.54 -9.87 28.36
N ASN A 99 -2.85 -8.58 28.49
CA ASN A 99 -2.89 -7.66 27.36
C ASN A 99 -1.49 -7.43 26.77
N GLY A 100 -0.46 -7.23 27.59
CA GLY A 100 0.93 -7.10 27.14
C GLY A 100 1.44 -8.34 26.41
N LYS A 101 1.09 -9.55 26.88
CA LYS A 101 1.39 -10.81 26.18
C LYS A 101 0.68 -10.88 24.84
N PHE A 102 -0.60 -10.52 24.78
CA PHE A 102 -1.36 -10.50 23.53
C PHE A 102 -0.76 -9.53 22.51
N VAL A 103 -0.41 -8.30 22.92
CA VAL A 103 0.27 -7.31 22.09
C VAL A 103 1.58 -7.87 21.54
N ALA A 104 2.41 -8.45 22.40
CA ALA A 104 3.69 -9.04 22.01
C ALA A 104 3.51 -10.19 21.00
N LEU A 105 2.49 -11.05 21.20
CA LEU A 105 2.16 -12.14 20.29
C LEU A 105 1.74 -11.63 18.91
N VAL A 106 0.83 -10.65 18.83
CA VAL A 106 0.40 -10.05 17.56
C VAL A 106 1.57 -9.42 16.82
N ASN A 107 2.46 -8.72 17.54
CA ASN A 107 3.58 -8.00 16.93
C ASN A 107 4.60 -8.91 16.23
N ILE A 108 4.78 -10.14 16.70
CA ILE A 108 5.69 -11.09 16.06
C ILE A 108 5.05 -11.85 14.89
N LEU A 109 3.73 -11.77 14.70
CA LEU A 109 3.06 -12.50 13.63
C LEU A 109 3.59 -12.10 12.25
N TYR A 110 3.81 -13.10 11.41
CA TYR A 110 3.98 -12.91 9.98
C TYR A 110 2.67 -12.41 9.35
N LEU A 111 2.76 -11.60 8.30
CA LEU A 111 1.59 -11.09 7.57
C LEU A 111 0.56 -12.18 7.24
N SER A 112 0.99 -13.37 6.80
CA SER A 112 0.05 -14.45 6.49
C SER A 112 -0.73 -14.98 7.71
N ASP A 113 -0.12 -15.05 8.89
CA ASP A 113 -0.84 -15.44 10.11
C ASP A 113 -1.71 -14.29 10.61
N LEU A 114 -1.25 -13.05 10.44
CA LEU A 114 -2.02 -11.86 10.78
C LEU A 114 -3.31 -11.78 9.97
N LEU A 115 -3.27 -12.02 8.66
CA LEU A 115 -4.45 -12.08 7.80
C LEU A 115 -5.43 -13.18 8.24
N VAL A 116 -4.93 -14.36 8.63
CA VAL A 116 -5.76 -15.44 9.17
C VAL A 116 -6.40 -15.05 10.52
N LEU A 117 -5.68 -14.28 11.35
CA LEU A 117 -6.22 -13.77 12.61
C LEU A 117 -7.43 -12.86 12.37
N MET A 118 -7.33 -11.92 11.43
CA MET A 118 -8.38 -10.92 11.20
C MET A 118 -9.53 -11.40 10.30
N LEU A 119 -9.30 -12.36 9.40
CA LEU A 119 -10.32 -12.77 8.41
C LEU A 119 -10.91 -14.16 8.65
N GLN A 120 -10.24 -15.01 9.42
CA GLN A 120 -10.59 -16.44 9.51
C GLN A 120 -10.71 -16.93 10.96
N THR A 121 -10.81 -16.01 11.91
CA THR A 121 -10.94 -16.35 13.33
C THR A 121 -12.27 -15.82 13.83
N GLU A 122 -13.17 -16.72 14.23
CA GLU A 122 -14.55 -16.40 14.65
C GLU A 122 -14.64 -15.33 15.74
N GLN A 123 -13.61 -15.25 16.59
CA GLN A 123 -13.51 -14.24 17.65
C GLN A 123 -13.38 -12.81 17.10
N PHE A 124 -13.00 -12.66 15.82
CA PHE A 124 -12.83 -11.38 15.14
C PHE A 124 -14.13 -10.90 14.46
N ASP A 125 -15.07 -11.79 14.20
CA ASP A 125 -16.28 -11.51 13.40
C ASP A 125 -17.35 -10.69 14.15
N LYS A 126 -17.03 -10.16 15.33
CA LYS A 126 -17.97 -9.36 16.11
C LYS A 126 -18.15 -7.98 15.46
N PRO A 127 -19.39 -7.52 15.20
CA PRO A 127 -19.64 -6.23 14.55
C PRO A 127 -18.94 -5.04 15.22
N GLU A 128 -18.81 -5.06 16.54
CA GLU A 128 -18.12 -4.03 17.32
C GLU A 128 -16.61 -4.02 17.04
N ILE A 129 -16.00 -5.20 16.91
CA ILE A 129 -14.58 -5.36 16.59
C ILE A 129 -14.34 -4.86 15.16
N LEU A 130 -15.18 -5.27 14.21
CA LEU A 130 -15.07 -4.87 12.80
C LEU A 130 -15.16 -3.36 12.62
N LYS A 131 -16.06 -2.68 13.35
CA LYS A 131 -16.22 -1.21 13.33
C LYS A 131 -14.99 -0.46 13.84
N VAL A 132 -14.28 -1.02 14.82
CA VAL A 132 -13.04 -0.42 15.35
C VAL A 132 -11.85 -0.75 14.45
N PHE A 133 -11.82 -1.96 13.90
CA PHE A 133 -10.69 -2.48 13.14
C PHE A 133 -10.58 -1.88 11.74
N TYR A 134 -11.69 -1.83 10.99
CA TYR A 134 -11.69 -1.35 9.61
C TYR A 134 -11.92 0.17 9.54
N THR A 135 -11.16 0.83 8.67
CA THR A 135 -11.43 2.23 8.29
C THR A 135 -12.67 2.32 7.39
N LYS A 136 -12.83 1.37 6.48
CA LYS A 136 -14.04 1.16 5.68
C LYS A 136 -14.43 -0.30 5.81
N VAL A 137 -15.54 -0.61 6.47
CA VAL A 137 -15.99 -1.99 6.64
C VAL A 137 -16.35 -2.58 5.27
N PRO A 138 -15.80 -3.75 4.86
CA PRO A 138 -16.21 -4.43 3.64
C PRO A 138 -17.70 -4.80 3.67
N ASN A 139 -18.36 -4.79 2.51
CA ASN A 139 -19.75 -5.27 2.41
C ASN A 139 -19.81 -6.79 2.68
N ASP A 140 -18.82 -7.53 2.22
CA ASP A 140 -18.57 -8.94 2.54
C ASP A 140 -17.13 -9.08 3.04
N ILE A 141 -16.95 -9.56 4.27
CA ILE A 141 -15.61 -9.76 4.86
C ILE A 141 -14.87 -10.88 4.12
N HIS A 142 -15.60 -11.86 3.58
CA HIS A 142 -15.05 -12.96 2.81
C HIS A 142 -14.57 -12.54 1.42
N ASP A 143 -14.85 -11.31 0.97
CA ASP A 143 -14.21 -10.79 -0.22
C ASP A 143 -12.71 -10.59 0.00
N LEU A 144 -12.28 -10.15 1.20
CA LEU A 144 -10.86 -10.02 1.52
C LEU A 144 -10.16 -11.37 1.64
N ASP A 145 -10.86 -12.44 2.04
CA ASP A 145 -10.30 -13.80 2.11
C ASP A 145 -9.75 -14.26 0.76
N LYS A 146 -10.46 -13.93 -0.32
CA LYS A 146 -10.08 -14.29 -1.70
C LYS A 146 -8.71 -13.71 -2.09
N HIS A 147 -8.31 -12.62 -1.44
CA HIS A 147 -7.11 -11.86 -1.77
C HIS A 147 -5.92 -12.12 -0.83
N ILE A 148 -6.07 -12.93 0.24
CA ILE A 148 -4.99 -13.23 1.19
C ILE A 148 -3.76 -13.78 0.48
N LYS A 149 -3.95 -14.75 -0.41
CA LYS A 149 -2.85 -15.42 -1.11
C LYS A 149 -2.07 -14.44 -1.99
N ASP A 150 -2.77 -13.51 -2.64
CA ASP A 150 -2.16 -12.53 -3.54
C ASP A 150 -1.36 -11.49 -2.76
N LEU A 151 -1.86 -11.00 -1.62
CA LEU A 151 -1.11 -10.08 -0.78
C LEU A 151 0.15 -10.72 -0.20
N VAL A 152 0.06 -11.98 0.25
CA VAL A 152 1.22 -12.74 0.74
C VAL A 152 2.22 -12.98 -0.39
N ASN A 153 1.77 -13.33 -1.60
CA ASN A 153 2.63 -13.51 -2.75
C ASN A 153 3.32 -12.21 -3.17
N LEU A 154 2.61 -11.08 -3.17
CA LEU A 154 3.19 -9.78 -3.43
C LEU A 154 4.31 -9.48 -2.42
N ARG A 155 4.04 -9.63 -1.12
CA ARG A 155 5.06 -9.44 -0.06
C ARG A 155 6.28 -10.31 -0.30
N ASN A 156 6.09 -11.57 -0.68
CA ASN A 156 7.20 -12.49 -0.96
C ASN A 156 7.94 -12.11 -2.24
N CYS A 157 7.25 -11.65 -3.29
CA CYS A 157 7.89 -11.15 -4.50
C CYS A 157 8.82 -9.99 -4.18
N VAL A 158 8.35 -9.03 -3.38
CA VAL A 158 9.14 -7.86 -2.98
C VAL A 158 10.32 -8.28 -2.08
N ALA A 159 10.07 -9.08 -1.04
CA ALA A 159 11.11 -9.48 -0.08
C ALA A 159 12.21 -10.36 -0.68
N HIS A 160 11.89 -11.14 -1.72
CA HIS A 160 12.84 -12.05 -2.38
C HIS A 160 13.23 -11.60 -3.79
N PHE A 161 12.90 -10.38 -4.19
CA PHE A 161 13.18 -9.83 -5.52
C PHE A 161 12.72 -10.75 -6.68
N ASN A 162 11.54 -11.37 -6.54
CA ASN A 162 10.98 -12.24 -7.58
C ASN A 162 10.27 -11.41 -8.67
N PHE A 163 11.07 -10.79 -9.53
CA PHE A 163 10.60 -9.89 -10.58
C PHE A 163 9.74 -10.57 -11.64
N ASP A 164 10.09 -11.81 -12.04
CA ASP A 164 9.36 -12.55 -13.07
C ASP A 164 7.92 -12.86 -12.60
N LEU A 165 7.75 -13.30 -11.35
CA LEU A 165 6.43 -13.56 -10.79
C LEU A 165 5.63 -12.27 -10.59
N TYR A 166 6.29 -11.21 -10.12
CA TYR A 166 5.66 -9.89 -9.99
C TYR A 166 5.15 -9.36 -11.33
N LYS A 167 5.99 -9.40 -12.37
CA LYS A 167 5.62 -8.92 -13.72
C LYS A 167 4.38 -9.64 -14.25
N LYS A 168 4.28 -10.95 -14.03
CA LYS A 168 3.16 -11.77 -14.48
C LYS A 168 1.82 -11.38 -13.83
N TYR A 169 1.83 -11.03 -12.54
CA TYR A 169 0.63 -10.77 -11.75
C TYR A 169 0.52 -9.31 -11.26
N LYS A 170 1.26 -8.39 -11.89
CA LYS A 170 1.42 -7.00 -11.43
C LYS A 170 0.08 -6.33 -11.10
N ILE A 171 -0.85 -6.31 -12.05
CA ILE A 171 -2.15 -5.64 -11.88
C ILE A 171 -2.96 -6.27 -10.73
N GLN A 172 -3.04 -7.60 -10.69
CA GLN A 172 -3.74 -8.33 -9.63
C GLN A 172 -3.15 -8.05 -8.24
N TYR A 173 -1.83 -8.01 -8.12
CA TYR A 173 -1.15 -7.68 -6.88
C TYR A 173 -1.36 -6.23 -6.45
N LEU A 174 -1.31 -5.29 -7.40
CA LEU A 174 -1.58 -3.88 -7.12
C LEU A 174 -3.04 -3.70 -6.68
N ASP A 175 -4.01 -4.25 -7.42
CA ASP A 175 -5.43 -4.21 -7.06
C ASP A 175 -5.65 -4.78 -5.65
N THR A 176 -5.06 -5.94 -5.37
CA THR A 176 -5.11 -6.57 -4.04
C THR A 176 -4.58 -5.63 -2.95
N LEU A 177 -3.40 -5.04 -3.15
CA LEU A 177 -2.82 -4.13 -2.18
C LEU A 177 -3.74 -2.92 -1.92
N TYR A 178 -4.29 -2.31 -2.98
CA TYR A 178 -5.24 -1.20 -2.86
C TYR A 178 -6.50 -1.59 -2.11
N THR A 179 -7.07 -2.76 -2.38
CA THR A 179 -8.26 -3.26 -1.67
C THR A 179 -8.00 -3.35 -0.18
N PHE A 180 -6.86 -3.93 0.24
CA PHE A 180 -6.51 -4.00 1.67
C PHE A 180 -6.27 -2.61 2.28
N GLU A 181 -5.56 -1.72 1.59
CA GLU A 181 -5.30 -0.35 2.06
C GLU A 181 -6.57 0.49 2.21
N LEU A 182 -7.56 0.30 1.33
CA LEU A 182 -8.86 0.96 1.39
C LEU A 182 -9.62 0.58 2.65
N HIS A 183 -9.68 -0.71 2.98
CA HIS A 183 -10.46 -1.20 4.10
C HIS A 183 -9.77 -1.01 5.45
N LEU A 184 -8.44 -1.15 5.52
CA LEU A 184 -7.69 -1.18 6.79
C LEU A 184 -7.11 0.17 7.22
N GLY A 185 -7.24 1.19 6.35
CA GLY A 185 -6.58 2.47 6.51
C GLY A 185 -5.11 2.35 6.12
N ASN A 186 -4.61 3.34 5.38
CA ASN A 186 -3.33 3.43 4.64
C ASN A 186 -3.53 3.63 3.14
N ASN A 187 -4.76 3.72 2.65
CA ASN A 187 -5.01 4.33 1.35
C ASN A 187 -4.65 5.82 1.40
N VAL A 188 -3.36 6.11 1.24
CA VAL A 188 -2.80 7.46 1.33
C VAL A 188 -3.49 8.39 0.32
N HIS A 189 -4.00 7.83 -0.77
CA HIS A 189 -4.64 8.53 -1.87
C HIS A 189 -6.13 8.77 -1.70
N GLY A 190 -6.79 8.12 -0.74
CA GLY A 190 -8.23 8.29 -0.51
C GLY A 190 -9.12 8.00 -1.71
N ILE A 191 -8.67 7.17 -2.66
CA ILE A 191 -9.45 6.78 -3.85
C ILE A 191 -9.80 5.29 -3.81
N GLU A 192 -10.99 4.92 -4.28
CA GLU A 192 -11.45 3.52 -4.17
C GLU A 192 -10.75 2.59 -5.16
N LYS A 193 -10.37 3.09 -6.32
CA LYS A 193 -9.72 2.32 -7.37
C LYS A 193 -8.79 3.19 -8.18
N LEU A 194 -7.65 2.62 -8.59
CA LEU A 194 -6.80 3.27 -9.57
C LEU A 194 -7.49 3.33 -10.94
N PRO A 195 -7.50 4.48 -11.62
CA PRO A 195 -8.00 4.59 -12.98
C PRO A 195 -7.18 3.71 -13.93
N LYS A 196 -7.89 3.02 -14.82
CA LYS A 196 -7.33 2.22 -15.90
C LYS A 196 -7.59 2.91 -17.23
N PHE A 197 -6.57 2.95 -18.08
CA PHE A 197 -6.63 3.50 -19.42
C PHE A 197 -6.45 2.38 -20.45
N ASP A 198 -7.14 2.50 -21.59
CA ASP A 198 -7.07 1.50 -22.67
C ASP A 198 -5.69 1.47 -23.34
N THR A 199 -5.03 2.63 -23.38
CA THR A 199 -3.67 2.81 -23.87
C THR A 199 -2.83 3.51 -22.82
N LYS A 200 -1.50 3.38 -22.90
CA LYS A 200 -0.56 4.09 -22.02
C LYS A 200 -0.86 5.60 -22.03
N PRO A 201 -1.37 6.17 -20.93
CA PRO A 201 -1.90 7.54 -20.92
C PRO A 201 -0.78 8.56 -20.90
N LYS A 202 -1.01 9.75 -21.44
CA LYS A 202 -0.09 10.89 -21.31
C LYS A 202 -0.16 11.49 -19.90
N THR A 203 0.90 12.20 -19.49
CA THR A 203 0.95 12.90 -18.19
C THR A 203 -0.28 13.77 -17.94
N ALA A 204 -0.72 14.55 -18.94
CA ALA A 204 -1.89 15.41 -18.81
C ALA A 204 -3.20 14.64 -18.55
N GLU A 205 -3.34 13.44 -19.11
CA GLU A 205 -4.53 12.59 -18.94
C GLU A 205 -4.57 12.02 -17.52
N ILE A 206 -3.43 11.52 -17.02
CA ILE A 206 -3.31 11.06 -15.63
C ILE A 206 -3.64 12.21 -14.67
N ILE A 207 -3.08 13.41 -14.87
CA ILE A 207 -3.34 14.55 -13.98
C ILE A 207 -4.80 14.97 -14.01
N ARG A 208 -5.45 15.03 -15.18
CA ARG A 208 -6.90 15.31 -15.26
C ARG A 208 -7.71 14.29 -14.47
N GLN A 209 -7.34 13.02 -14.55
CA GLN A 209 -8.02 11.97 -13.78
C GLN A 209 -7.79 12.10 -12.28
N ILE A 210 -6.57 12.43 -11.84
CA ILE A 210 -6.27 12.71 -10.42
C ILE A 210 -7.13 13.87 -9.92
N VAL A 211 -7.21 14.95 -10.69
CA VAL A 211 -8.01 16.13 -10.34
C VAL A 211 -9.50 15.81 -10.25
N ALA A 212 -10.00 14.97 -11.14
CA ALA A 212 -11.39 14.52 -11.09
C ALA A 212 -11.68 13.68 -9.82
N LEU A 213 -10.73 12.84 -9.40
CA LEU A 213 -10.87 11.98 -8.22
C LEU A 213 -10.61 12.73 -6.90
N ARG A 214 -9.68 13.69 -6.91
CA ARG A 214 -9.17 14.41 -5.74
C ARG A 214 -8.99 15.90 -6.08
N PRO A 215 -10.11 16.64 -6.29
CA PRO A 215 -10.06 18.06 -6.66
C PRO A 215 -9.41 18.92 -5.57
N ASP A 216 -9.43 18.45 -4.33
CA ASP A 216 -8.75 19.07 -3.18
C ASP A 216 -7.23 19.18 -3.38
N LEU A 217 -6.60 18.29 -4.16
CA LEU A 217 -5.17 18.36 -4.48
C LEU A 217 -4.81 19.54 -5.39
N LEU A 218 -5.79 20.21 -6.00
CA LEU A 218 -5.56 21.47 -6.72
C LEU A 218 -5.70 22.70 -5.83
N GLN A 219 -6.26 22.58 -4.64
CA GLN A 219 -6.47 23.68 -3.72
C GLN A 219 -5.16 24.00 -2.98
N CYS A 220 -4.17 24.53 -3.71
CA CYS A 220 -3.07 25.23 -3.04
C CYS A 220 -3.63 26.57 -2.56
N ILE A 221 -4.04 26.61 -1.30
CA ILE A 221 -4.11 27.86 -0.55
C ILE A 221 -2.63 28.21 -0.30
N ALA A 222 -2.18 29.30 -0.90
CA ALA A 222 -0.85 29.84 -0.62
C ALA A 222 -0.99 31.35 -0.57
N ASP A 223 -1.80 31.81 0.39
CA ASP A 223 -1.79 33.18 0.87
C ASP A 223 -1.34 33.27 2.34
N ASP A 224 -1.27 32.14 3.10
CA ASP A 224 -0.76 32.09 4.47
C ASP A 224 0.52 31.21 4.57
N PRO A 225 1.62 31.69 5.18
CA PRO A 225 2.84 30.90 5.39
C PRO A 225 2.65 29.61 6.22
N LYS A 226 1.56 29.46 6.99
CA LYS A 226 1.18 28.18 7.63
C LYS A 226 0.66 27.13 6.64
N ASP A 227 0.21 27.55 5.44
CA ASP A 227 -0.27 26.65 4.39
C ASP A 227 0.86 25.96 3.61
N ASN A 228 2.11 26.40 3.78
CA ASN A 228 3.25 25.83 3.04
C ASN A 228 3.47 24.34 3.36
N GLU A 229 3.26 23.90 4.60
CA GLU A 229 3.41 22.49 4.98
C GLU A 229 2.27 21.64 4.41
N THR A 230 1.03 22.16 4.49
CA THR A 230 -0.17 21.52 3.91
C THR A 230 -0.04 21.41 2.38
N ALA A 231 0.42 22.47 1.71
CA ALA A 231 0.65 22.49 0.27
C ALA A 231 1.77 21.51 -0.14
N CYS A 232 2.89 21.46 0.59
CA CYS A 232 3.95 20.48 0.33
C CYS A 232 3.46 19.02 0.49
N ASN A 233 2.55 18.77 1.42
CA ASN A 233 1.96 17.44 1.62
C ASN A 233 0.98 17.07 0.48
N GLN A 234 0.23 18.04 -0.06
CA GLN A 234 -0.63 17.83 -1.22
C GLN A 234 0.17 17.54 -2.50
N ASP A 235 1.26 18.26 -2.76
CA ASP A 235 2.13 18.00 -3.92
C ASP A 235 2.76 16.60 -3.83
N ARG A 236 3.25 16.21 -2.64
CA ARG A 236 3.76 14.85 -2.41
C ARG A 236 2.69 13.79 -2.66
N LEU A 237 1.47 14.05 -2.21
CA LEU A 237 0.34 13.14 -2.41
C LEU A 237 -0.03 13.00 -3.89
N LEU A 238 -0.08 14.12 -4.62
CA LEU A 238 -0.34 14.17 -6.05
C LEU A 238 0.74 13.42 -6.83
N LEU A 239 2.01 13.65 -6.52
CA LEU A 239 3.14 12.96 -7.17
C LEU A 239 3.08 11.45 -6.89
N SER A 240 2.84 11.06 -5.64
CA SER A 240 2.73 9.64 -5.30
C SER A 240 1.56 8.97 -6.00
N LEU A 241 0.41 9.65 -6.11
CA LEU A 241 -0.75 9.13 -6.82
C LEU A 241 -0.50 9.05 -8.34
N PHE A 242 0.20 10.03 -8.90
CA PHE A 242 0.62 10.01 -10.30
C PHE A 242 1.46 8.78 -10.61
N ASP A 243 2.52 8.53 -9.83
CA ASP A 243 3.39 7.37 -10.04
C ASP A 243 2.59 6.07 -10.00
N ASP A 244 1.71 5.94 -9.01
CA ASP A 244 0.91 4.75 -8.79
C ASP A 244 -0.04 4.49 -9.97
N ILE A 245 -0.70 5.53 -10.49
CA ILE A 245 -1.52 5.44 -11.71
C ILE A 245 -0.65 5.11 -12.93
N ALA A 246 0.49 5.77 -13.09
CA ALA A 246 1.38 5.55 -14.23
C ALA A 246 1.89 4.10 -14.27
N LEU A 247 2.42 3.60 -13.14
CA LEU A 247 2.93 2.23 -13.01
C LEU A 247 1.82 1.19 -13.23
N TYR A 248 0.60 1.46 -12.76
CA TYR A 248 -0.57 0.64 -13.02
C TYR A 248 -0.96 0.60 -14.50
N ASN A 249 -0.71 1.69 -15.24
CA ASN A 249 -1.03 1.83 -16.65
C ASN A 249 0.17 1.61 -17.59
N GLY A 250 1.12 0.77 -17.18
CA GLY A 250 2.18 0.26 -18.05
C GLY A 250 3.40 1.16 -18.20
N TYR A 251 3.60 2.12 -17.30
CA TYR A 251 4.90 2.78 -17.17
C TYR A 251 5.90 1.88 -16.43
N ASP A 252 7.14 1.91 -16.91
CA ASP A 252 8.32 1.51 -16.15
C ASP A 252 8.79 2.70 -15.29
N ALA A 253 9.48 2.42 -14.17
CA ALA A 253 9.97 3.45 -13.27
C ALA A 253 10.90 4.48 -13.96
N SER A 254 11.69 4.02 -14.93
CA SER A 254 12.59 4.88 -15.74
C SER A 254 11.85 5.82 -16.69
N GLU A 255 10.56 5.58 -16.96
CA GLU A 255 9.72 6.39 -17.84
C GLU A 255 8.89 7.42 -17.07
N LEU A 256 8.95 7.40 -15.74
CA LEU A 256 8.22 8.36 -14.93
C LEU A 256 8.79 9.77 -15.18
N PRO A 257 7.93 10.74 -15.51
CA PRO A 257 8.36 12.12 -15.70
C PRO A 257 8.88 12.70 -14.37
N SER A 258 9.77 13.69 -14.47
CA SER A 258 10.27 14.37 -13.28
C SER A 258 9.13 15.07 -12.52
N PRO A 259 9.25 15.23 -11.18
CA PRO A 259 8.26 15.94 -10.38
C PRO A 259 7.90 17.33 -10.93
N TRP A 260 8.90 18.07 -11.42
CA TRP A 260 8.72 19.38 -12.05
C TRP A 260 7.82 19.33 -13.29
N THR A 261 7.93 18.27 -14.09
CA THR A 261 7.09 18.09 -15.29
C THR A 261 5.63 17.89 -14.89
N ILE A 262 5.40 17.09 -13.85
CA ILE A 262 4.06 16.82 -13.30
C ILE A 262 3.46 18.11 -12.74
N LEU A 263 4.17 18.82 -11.86
CA LEU A 263 3.69 20.05 -11.23
C LEU A 263 3.44 21.17 -12.26
N ARG A 264 4.23 21.24 -13.35
CA ARG A 264 3.98 22.17 -14.45
C ARG A 264 2.65 21.89 -15.16
N GLN A 265 2.28 20.62 -15.35
CA GLN A 265 0.98 20.26 -15.93
C GLN A 265 -0.17 20.62 -14.99
N VAL A 266 0.01 20.41 -13.69
CA VAL A 266 -0.95 20.86 -12.67
C VAL A 266 -1.18 22.38 -12.78
N PHE A 267 -0.11 23.16 -12.89
CA PHE A 267 -0.21 24.62 -13.03
C PHE A 267 -0.91 25.06 -14.33
N ILE A 268 -0.65 24.38 -15.45
CA ILE A 268 -1.35 24.62 -16.73
C ILE A 268 -2.85 24.37 -16.57
N LEU A 269 -3.23 23.23 -15.99
CA LEU A 269 -4.64 22.88 -15.75
C LEU A 269 -5.33 23.90 -14.82
N LYS A 270 -4.67 24.35 -13.75
CA LYS A 270 -5.21 25.41 -12.87
C LYS A 270 -5.50 26.69 -13.64
N LYS A 271 -4.61 27.08 -14.58
CA LYS A 271 -4.83 28.25 -15.45
C LYS A 271 -6.01 28.05 -16.40
N GLU A 272 -6.16 26.87 -16.98
CA GLU A 272 -7.29 26.53 -17.86
C GLU A 272 -8.63 26.60 -17.12
N ILE A 273 -8.70 26.04 -15.91
CA ILE A 273 -9.88 26.08 -15.05
C ILE A 273 -10.23 27.53 -14.68
N LYS A 274 -9.24 28.33 -14.25
CA LYS A 274 -9.44 29.75 -13.90
C LYS A 274 -9.94 30.58 -15.08
N LYS A 275 -9.43 30.32 -16.30
CA LYS A 275 -9.91 30.97 -17.52
C LYS A 275 -11.35 30.57 -17.84
N SER A 276 -11.66 29.28 -17.78
CA SER A 276 -13.00 28.76 -18.07
C SER A 276 -14.06 29.35 -17.12
N ASN A 277 -13.75 29.42 -15.82
CA ASN A 277 -14.66 29.99 -14.82
C ASN A 277 -14.89 31.49 -15.03
N LYS A 278 -13.87 32.26 -15.46
CA LYS A 278 -14.05 33.68 -15.82
C LYS A 278 -14.95 33.85 -17.04
N THR A 279 -14.82 32.99 -18.06
CA THR A 279 -15.67 33.03 -19.26
C THR A 279 -17.13 32.71 -18.92
N ILE A 280 -17.38 31.72 -18.06
CA ILE A 280 -18.75 31.39 -17.60
C ILE A 280 -19.36 32.57 -16.83
N HIS A 281 -18.59 33.21 -15.95
CA HIS A 281 -19.10 34.33 -15.16
C HIS A 281 -19.43 35.55 -16.04
N ASN A 282 -18.60 35.84 -17.04
CA ASN A 282 -18.87 36.90 -18.02
C ASN A 282 -20.10 36.58 -18.88
N ASN A 283 -20.30 35.33 -19.26
CA ASN A 283 -21.48 34.92 -20.04
C ASN A 283 -22.76 35.00 -19.21
N ASN A 284 -22.75 34.57 -17.95
CA ASN A 284 -23.91 34.70 -17.06
C ASN A 284 -24.27 36.16 -16.77
N HIS A 285 -23.28 37.03 -16.59
CA HIS A 285 -23.51 38.46 -16.42
C HIS A 285 -24.08 39.12 -17.68
N PHE A 286 -23.73 38.62 -18.87
CA PHE A 286 -24.29 39.07 -20.14
C PHE A 286 -25.75 38.62 -20.32
N TYR A 287 -26.09 37.39 -19.92
CA TYR A 287 -27.47 36.89 -19.96
C TYR A 287 -28.39 37.56 -18.93
N GLU A 288 -27.89 37.96 -17.76
CA GLU A 288 -28.67 38.75 -16.79
C GLU A 288 -28.92 40.18 -17.28
N GLN A 289 -27.98 40.80 -18.00
CA GLN A 289 -28.19 42.11 -18.62
C GLN A 289 -29.19 42.07 -19.78
N GLN A 290 -29.32 40.95 -20.49
CA GLN A 290 -30.30 40.77 -21.56
C GLN A 290 -31.74 40.51 -21.07
N LYS A 291 -31.94 40.18 -19.79
CA LYS A 291 -33.28 40.02 -19.19
C LYS A 291 -33.87 41.34 -18.64
N ILE A 292 -33.12 42.44 -18.73
CA ILE A 292 -33.51 43.77 -18.23
C ILE A 292 -33.98 44.70 -19.37
N PHE A 293 -34.11 44.19 -20.60
CA PHE A 293 -34.66 44.91 -21.74
C PHE A 293 -35.88 44.19 -22.32
#